data_AF-A0A2E4EDC3-F1
#
_entry.id   AF-A0A2E4EDC3-F1
#
_cell.length_a   1.000
_cell.length_b   1.000
_cell.length_c   1.000
_cell.angle_alpha   90.00
_cell.angle_beta   90.00
_cell.angle_gamma   90.00
#
_symmetry.space_group_name_H-M   'P 1'
#
loop_
_entity.id
_entity.type
_entity.pdbx_description
1 polymer ?
#
loop_
_entity_poly.entity_id
_entity_poly.type
_entity_poly.pdbx_seq_one_letter_code
_entity_poly.pdbx_strand_id
1 'polypeptide(L)'
;MQFGGNVINYKNRTMKNILLAISISLFTIDVYCQESKVHDYVALHMTNNTIRISYGDGRKEKVDCDKGEAGYFWYGPLLKKVTELESEGWEVFDVSNGDGHAKVFFLRKERE
;
A
#
# COMPACT_ATOMS: atom_id res chain seq x y z
N MET A 1 -16.29 74.66 15.76
CA MET A 1 -15.44 73.62 16.37
C MET A 1 -15.62 72.33 15.57
N GLN A 2 -14.50 71.75 15.14
CA GLN A 2 -14.37 70.55 14.32
C GLN A 2 -14.58 69.29 15.19
N PHE A 3 -15.28 68.28 14.67
CA PHE A 3 -15.04 66.87 15.03
C PHE A 3 -15.15 66.01 13.77
N GLY A 4 -13.99 65.61 13.23
CA GLY A 4 -13.87 64.56 12.24
C GLY A 4 -13.85 63.20 12.93
N GLY A 5 -14.65 62.25 12.41
CA GLY A 5 -14.66 60.86 12.83
C GLY A 5 -14.35 59.96 11.63
N ASN A 6 -13.28 59.17 11.75
CA ASN A 6 -12.72 58.30 10.72
C ASN A 6 -13.74 57.32 10.12
N VAL A 7 -13.88 57.37 8.78
CA VAL A 7 -14.50 56.29 8.00
C VAL A 7 -13.49 55.15 7.92
N ILE A 8 -13.65 54.14 8.78
CA ILE A 8 -12.84 52.91 8.70
C ILE A 8 -13.21 52.17 7.41
N ASN A 9 -12.25 52.03 6.50
CA ASN A 9 -12.42 51.38 5.21
C ASN A 9 -12.37 49.85 5.37
N TYR A 10 -13.53 49.25 5.69
CA TYR A 10 -13.69 47.81 5.94
C TYR A 10 -13.56 46.91 4.69
N LYS A 11 -13.44 47.46 3.47
CA LYS A 11 -13.43 46.65 2.23
C LYS A 11 -12.13 45.89 1.98
N ASN A 12 -11.01 46.33 2.55
CA ASN A 12 -9.68 45.82 2.16
C ASN A 12 -9.18 44.63 3.00
N ARG A 13 -9.67 44.44 4.23
CA ARG A 13 -9.30 43.29 5.08
C ARG A 13 -10.04 42.02 4.68
N THR A 14 -11.33 42.12 4.36
CA THR A 14 -12.15 40.97 3.97
C THR A 14 -11.66 40.33 2.67
N MET A 15 -11.28 41.13 1.68
CA MET A 15 -10.73 40.62 0.41
C MET A 15 -9.39 39.90 0.59
N LYS A 16 -8.49 40.41 1.45
CA LYS A 16 -7.21 39.74 1.75
C LYS A 16 -7.40 38.38 2.42
N ASN A 17 -8.38 38.27 3.33
CA ASN A 17 -8.68 37.01 4.00
C ASN A 17 -9.29 35.97 3.05
N ILE A 18 -10.12 36.41 2.09
CA ILE A 18 -10.69 35.53 1.05
C ILE A 18 -9.59 35.04 0.10
N LEU A 19 -8.71 35.93 -0.36
CA LEU A 19 -7.57 35.56 -1.21
C LEU A 19 -6.65 34.55 -0.51
N LEU A 20 -6.34 34.75 0.76
CA LEU A 20 -5.53 33.82 1.55
C LEU A 20 -6.20 32.45 1.69
N ALA A 21 -7.52 32.41 1.93
CA ALA A 21 -8.28 31.16 2.01
C ALA A 21 -8.28 30.40 0.68
N ILE A 22 -8.49 31.09 -0.45
CA ILE A 22 -8.45 30.48 -1.79
C ILE A 22 -7.04 29.93 -2.09
N SER A 23 -5.98 30.65 -1.73
CA SER A 23 -4.60 30.17 -1.92
C SER A 23 -4.30 28.93 -1.10
N ILE A 24 -4.76 28.85 0.16
CA ILE A 24 -4.61 27.66 1.00
C ILE A 24 -5.41 26.50 0.40
N SER A 25 -6.64 26.74 -0.06
CA SER A 25 -7.49 25.73 -0.69
C SER A 25 -6.90 25.18 -2.00
N LEU A 26 -6.34 26.04 -2.85
CA LEU A 26 -5.67 25.61 -4.09
C LEU A 26 -4.40 24.79 -3.79
N PHE A 27 -3.61 25.21 -2.78
CA PHE A 27 -2.42 24.46 -2.36
C PHE A 27 -2.76 23.10 -1.74
N THR A 28 -3.92 22.98 -1.07
CA THR A 28 -4.38 21.68 -0.51
C THR A 28 -4.93 20.74 -1.57
N ILE A 29 -5.46 21.25 -2.69
CA ILE A 29 -5.95 20.41 -3.80
C ILE A 29 -4.77 19.75 -4.54
N ASP A 30 -3.67 20.48 -4.79
CA ASP A 30 -2.47 19.90 -5.40
C ASP A 30 -1.82 18.81 -4.52
N VAL A 31 -1.89 18.95 -3.19
CA VAL A 31 -1.30 17.98 -2.24
C VAL A 31 -2.14 16.69 -2.12
N TYR A 32 -3.41 16.69 -2.51
CA TYR A 32 -4.28 15.51 -2.47
C TYR A 32 -4.32 14.69 -3.76
N CYS A 33 -3.49 15.03 -4.75
CA CYS A 33 -3.27 14.22 -5.94
C CYS A 33 -2.10 13.23 -5.74
N GLN A 34 -1.98 12.62 -4.55
CA GLN A 34 -1.22 11.38 -4.45
C GLN A 34 -1.96 10.34 -5.28
N GLU A 35 -1.48 10.09 -6.50
CA GLU A 35 -1.89 8.96 -7.32
C GLU A 35 -1.94 7.72 -6.43
N SER A 36 -3.16 7.25 -6.14
CA SER A 36 -3.34 6.02 -5.40
C SER A 36 -2.90 4.89 -6.33
N LYS A 37 -1.62 4.52 -6.23
CA LYS A 37 -1.07 3.37 -6.93
C LYS A 37 -1.93 2.16 -6.57
N VAL A 38 -2.66 1.63 -7.55
CA VAL A 38 -3.45 0.42 -7.36
C VAL A 38 -2.47 -0.74 -7.32
N HIS A 39 -2.57 -1.59 -6.30
CA HIS A 39 -1.70 -2.76 -6.16
C HIS A 39 -2.52 -4.03 -6.31
N ASP A 40 -1.98 -5.01 -7.02
CA ASP A 40 -2.39 -6.39 -6.92
C ASP A 40 -1.67 -7.05 -5.73
N TYR A 41 -2.31 -8.04 -5.12
CA TYR A 41 -1.79 -8.73 -3.94
C TYR A 41 -1.75 -10.23 -4.16
N VAL A 42 -0.76 -10.89 -3.55
CA VAL A 42 -0.69 -12.35 -3.48
C VAL A 42 -0.19 -12.80 -2.11
N ALA A 43 -0.87 -13.80 -1.55
CA ALA A 43 -0.48 -14.46 -0.31
C ALA A 43 -0.06 -15.89 -0.62
N LEU A 44 1.17 -16.25 -0.22
CA LEU A 44 1.71 -17.61 -0.34
C LEU A 44 1.78 -18.22 1.03
N HIS A 45 0.97 -19.24 1.28
CA HIS A 45 0.92 -19.95 2.54
C HIS A 45 1.39 -21.39 2.34
N MET A 46 2.46 -21.78 3.03
CA MET A 46 2.89 -23.17 3.06
C MET A 46 2.30 -23.89 4.27
N THR A 47 1.63 -25.01 4.01
CA THR A 47 1.17 -25.96 5.03
C THR A 47 1.69 -27.35 4.66
N ASN A 48 2.49 -27.96 5.51
CA ASN A 48 3.16 -29.24 5.22
C ASN A 48 3.98 -29.18 3.93
N ASN A 49 3.55 -29.89 2.88
CA ASN A 49 4.20 -29.95 1.57
C ASN A 49 3.36 -29.31 0.47
N THR A 50 2.45 -28.43 0.84
CA THR A 50 1.61 -27.74 -0.12
C THR A 50 1.77 -26.25 0.06
N ILE A 51 2.04 -25.55 -1.04
CA ILE A 51 1.93 -24.09 -1.11
C ILE A 51 0.53 -23.76 -1.64
N ARG A 52 -0.21 -22.96 -0.88
CA ARG A 52 -1.48 -22.35 -1.29
C ARG A 52 -1.21 -20.90 -1.65
N ILE A 53 -1.57 -20.53 -2.87
CA ILE A 53 -1.39 -19.17 -3.39
C ILE A 53 -2.78 -18.56 -3.53
N SER A 54 -2.99 -17.38 -2.94
CA SER A 54 -4.26 -16.65 -3.04
C SER A 54 -3.98 -15.26 -3.59
N TYR A 55 -4.58 -14.94 -4.73
CA TYR A 55 -4.46 -13.65 -5.38
C TYR A 55 -5.58 -12.70 -4.93
N GLY A 56 -5.32 -11.40 -4.97
CA GLY A 56 -6.28 -10.35 -4.61
C GLY A 56 -7.50 -10.30 -5.53
N ASP A 57 -7.42 -10.87 -6.73
CA ASP A 57 -8.52 -11.03 -7.69
C ASP A 57 -9.45 -12.21 -7.38
N GLY A 58 -9.16 -12.98 -6.32
CA GLY A 58 -9.94 -14.15 -5.92
C GLY A 58 -9.46 -15.48 -6.50
N ARG A 59 -8.47 -15.49 -7.42
CA ARG A 59 -7.85 -16.71 -7.92
C ARG A 59 -7.10 -17.42 -6.79
N LYS A 60 -7.19 -18.75 -6.79
CA LYS A 60 -6.50 -19.61 -5.82
C LYS A 60 -5.79 -20.73 -6.55
N GLU A 61 -4.53 -20.94 -6.20
CA GLU A 61 -3.70 -21.99 -6.76
C GLU A 61 -3.11 -22.85 -5.63
N LYS A 62 -2.83 -24.10 -5.98
CA LYS A 62 -2.25 -25.07 -5.07
C LYS A 62 -1.07 -25.72 -5.79
N VAL A 63 0.10 -25.63 -5.18
CA VAL A 63 1.32 -26.29 -5.65
C VAL A 63 1.68 -27.35 -4.63
N ASP A 64 1.59 -28.61 -5.03
CA ASP A 64 2.11 -29.71 -4.23
C ASP A 64 3.62 -29.79 -4.44
N CYS A 65 4.36 -29.74 -3.34
CA CYS A 65 5.80 -29.82 -3.32
C CYS A 65 6.20 -31.25 -2.95
N ASP A 66 7.28 -31.74 -3.57
CA ASP A 66 7.90 -32.97 -3.09
C ASP A 66 8.34 -32.78 -1.64
N LYS A 67 8.28 -33.87 -0.85
CA LYS A 67 8.82 -33.89 0.51
C LYS A 67 10.30 -33.51 0.44
N GLY A 68 10.61 -32.24 0.72
CA GLY A 68 11.97 -31.84 1.02
C GLY A 68 12.47 -32.67 2.20
N GLU A 69 13.74 -33.06 2.18
CA GLU A 69 14.35 -33.74 3.32
C GLU A 69 14.08 -32.95 4.61
N ALA A 70 13.62 -33.64 5.65
CA ALA A 70 13.20 -33.01 6.89
C ALA A 70 14.36 -32.24 7.54
N GLY A 71 14.19 -30.93 7.74
CA GLY A 71 15.22 -30.08 8.34
C GLY A 71 15.00 -28.57 8.13
N TYR A 72 16.05 -27.77 8.40
CA TYR A 72 16.08 -26.30 8.33
C TYR A 72 15.64 -25.69 6.98
N PHE A 73 15.48 -26.51 5.95
CA PHE A 73 15.09 -26.13 4.59
C PHE A 73 13.62 -26.42 4.25
N TRP A 74 12.76 -26.65 5.25
CA TRP A 74 11.33 -26.95 5.04
C TRP A 74 10.63 -25.91 4.14
N TYR A 75 11.04 -24.64 4.20
CA TYR A 75 10.48 -23.56 3.39
C TYR A 75 11.20 -23.33 2.05
N GLY A 76 12.15 -24.17 1.66
CA GLY A 76 12.88 -24.03 0.40
C GLY A 76 11.97 -23.89 -0.83
N PRO A 77 10.95 -24.75 -1.00
CA PRO A 77 9.97 -24.60 -2.09
C PRO A 77 9.17 -23.29 -2.03
N LEU A 78 8.81 -22.83 -0.82
CA LEU A 78 8.11 -21.56 -0.62
C LEU A 78 8.99 -20.38 -1.02
N LEU A 79 10.25 -20.36 -0.57
CA LEU A 79 11.22 -19.33 -0.93
C LEU A 79 11.48 -19.31 -2.44
N LYS A 80 11.62 -20.48 -3.07
CA LYS A 80 11.73 -20.58 -4.53
C LYS A 80 10.54 -19.91 -5.21
N LYS A 81 9.30 -20.17 -4.74
CA LYS A 81 8.11 -19.56 -5.34
C LYS A 81 8.03 -18.05 -5.11
N VAL A 82 8.48 -17.57 -3.95
CA VAL A 82 8.62 -16.13 -3.67
C VAL A 82 9.61 -15.50 -4.65
N THR A 83 10.79 -16.09 -4.83
CA THR A 83 11.81 -15.59 -5.78
C THR A 83 11.31 -15.59 -7.23
N GLU A 84 10.53 -16.59 -7.65
CA GLU A 84 9.87 -16.59 -8.96
C GLU A 84 8.97 -15.36 -9.12
N LEU A 85 8.11 -15.08 -8.14
CA LEU A 85 7.24 -13.90 -8.17
C LEU A 85 8.02 -12.58 -8.10
N GLU A 86 9.09 -12.51 -7.30
CA GLU A 86 9.97 -11.34 -7.27
C GLU A 86 10.58 -11.06 -8.65
N SER A 87 10.96 -12.10 -9.39
CA SER A 87 11.46 -11.95 -10.77
C SER A 87 10.39 -11.47 -11.77
N GLU A 88 9.11 -11.65 -11.46
CA GLU A 88 7.96 -11.13 -12.21
C GLU A 88 7.57 -9.70 -11.80
N GLY A 89 8.33 -9.08 -10.87
CA GLY A 89 8.09 -7.72 -10.38
C GLY A 89 7.15 -7.61 -9.20
N TRP A 90 6.91 -8.70 -8.46
CA TRP A 90 6.22 -8.65 -7.18
C TRP A 90 7.19 -8.28 -6.05
N GLU A 91 6.74 -7.52 -5.07
CA GLU A 91 7.53 -7.13 -3.90
C GLU A 91 6.98 -7.77 -2.64
N VAL A 92 7.84 -8.44 -1.86
CA VAL A 92 7.49 -8.89 -0.51
C VAL A 92 7.34 -7.67 0.39
N PHE A 93 6.17 -7.48 0.99
CA PHE A 93 5.91 -6.39 1.93
C PHE A 93 5.62 -6.86 3.36
N ASP A 94 5.23 -8.12 3.54
CA ASP A 94 5.00 -8.70 4.86
C ASP A 94 5.29 -10.21 4.89
N VAL A 95 5.70 -10.70 6.05
CA VAL A 95 5.98 -12.11 6.32
C VAL A 95 5.41 -12.47 7.69
N SER A 96 4.49 -13.43 7.69
CA SER A 96 3.85 -13.92 8.92
C SER A 96 4.21 -15.38 9.18
N ASN A 97 4.38 -15.69 10.46
CA ASN A 97 4.49 -17.07 10.92
C ASN A 97 3.09 -17.51 11.36
N GLY A 98 2.57 -18.56 10.74
CA GLY A 98 1.33 -19.21 11.16
C GLY A 98 1.59 -20.33 12.16
N ASP A 99 0.52 -20.86 12.73
CA ASP A 99 0.59 -22.00 13.63
C ASP A 99 1.14 -23.26 12.94
N GLY A 100 1.88 -24.09 13.69
CA GLY A 100 2.28 -25.43 13.25
C GLY A 100 3.28 -25.49 12.09
N HIS A 101 4.32 -24.65 12.11
CA HIS A 101 5.34 -24.52 11.05
C HIS A 101 4.78 -23.99 9.72
N ALA A 102 3.72 -23.19 9.78
CA ALA A 102 3.24 -22.45 8.63
C ALA A 102 4.03 -21.15 8.46
N LYS A 103 4.39 -20.83 7.22
CA LYS A 103 4.94 -19.51 6.86
C LYS A 103 4.13 -18.91 5.73
N VAL A 104 3.82 -17.63 5.86
CA VAL A 104 3.05 -16.86 4.91
C VAL A 104 3.87 -15.68 4.41
N PHE A 105 3.99 -15.56 3.10
CA PHE A 105 4.57 -14.38 2.44
C PHE A 105 3.44 -13.60 1.78
N PHE A 106 3.42 -12.30 2.00
CA PHE A 106 2.53 -11.37 1.32
C PHE A 106 3.35 -10.52 0.35
N LEU A 107 2.98 -10.59 -0.92
CA LEU A 107 3.60 -9.80 -1.96
C LEU A 107 2.56 -8.88 -2.59
N ARG A 108 3.05 -7.76 -3.12
CA ARG A 108 2.26 -6.79 -3.87
C ARG A 108 2.92 -6.51 -5.21
N LYS A 109 2.15 -6.13 -6.22
CA LYS A 109 2.67 -5.64 -7.49
C LYS A 109 1.90 -4.40 -7.90
N GLU A 110 2.60 -3.35 -8.29
CA GLU A 110 1.96 -2.13 -8.80
C GLU A 110 1.24 -2.46 -10.11
N ARG A 111 -0.02 -2.06 -10.22
CA ARG A 111 -0.86 -2.29 -11.39
C ARG A 111 -0.60 -1.17 -12.39
N GLU A 112 -0.15 -1.53 -13.60
CA GLU A 112 0.07 -0.60 -14.72
C GLU A 112 -1.24 0.06 -15.18
#